data_AF-A0AAI8XSG7-F1
#
_entry.id   AF-A0AAI8XSG7-F1
#
_cell.length_a   1.000
_cell.length_b   1.000
_cell.length_c   1.000
_cell.angle_alpha   90.00
_cell.angle_beta   90.00
_cell.angle_gamma   90.00
#
_symmetry.space_group_name_H-M   'P 1'
#
loop_
_entity.id
_entity.type
_entity.pdbx_description
1 polymer ?
#
loop_
_entity_poly.entity_id
_entity_poly.type
_entity_poly.pdbx_seq_one_letter_code
_entity_poly.pdbx_strand_id
1 'polypeptide(L)'
;MSDEHRCITGPRCRGRDGDRQPARTERAGTLCDACLAAHNDAIGRLLRDYAMLGATIGERHSNAGETVRSSRNPGVPINVHAERLRADIVEWAQRGAIVVARQLNTALPATRGRKLPPARHPETHKPITAEPGSVAARTAQRTAPTDVTVLHAYLRLIEPRVEDLAYEPAHRTLVWARPERCADHQEMIELAEAELAETPADDENRATLERALERARLAAANCDTCNGWGHNGQAFGITTVTGLTIVERLTELHHTVRQHLGHTRLRERYTMPCPNCGAFTVGKDDGQAIIDCRTCEYAWTEREYRILVGMHVEREVEETVLRPQLDEAYGRLDSIADLAAKLDNPDEVNAPGAGGIILDAIRKIMDGHLPPEQRTVGYDVTSTIAAQAAEDDWTWKKEKPYKKPRKKTKEPVAENISKIAQSSRSLLADDDTDPDAHRGPVCQQPGCNLIHTGECP
;
A
#
# COMPACT_ATOMS: atom_id res chain seq x y z
N MET A 1 -13.44 28.93 36.98
CA MET A 1 -12.69 29.24 35.74
C MET A 1 -12.15 27.90 35.26
N SER A 2 -12.75 27.33 34.22
CA SER A 2 -12.21 26.11 33.60
C SER A 2 -10.90 26.47 32.94
N ASP A 3 -9.79 25.95 33.45
CA ASP A 3 -8.49 26.10 32.78
C ASP A 3 -8.61 25.47 31.40
N GLU A 4 -8.63 26.31 30.38
CA GLU A 4 -8.81 25.88 29.01
C GLU A 4 -7.47 25.40 28.48
N HIS A 5 -7.29 24.08 28.48
CA HIS A 5 -6.09 23.45 27.97
C HIS A 5 -6.13 23.36 26.45
N ARG A 6 -4.94 23.30 25.85
CA ARG A 6 -4.75 23.24 24.39
C ARG A 6 -4.01 21.96 24.04
N CYS A 7 -4.31 21.41 22.86
CA CYS A 7 -3.72 20.19 22.34
C CYS A 7 -2.17 20.23 22.36
N ILE A 8 -1.54 19.19 22.92
CA ILE A 8 -0.08 19.12 23.13
C ILE A 8 0.73 19.15 21.82
N THR A 9 0.13 18.76 20.69
CA THR A 9 0.75 18.88 19.35
C THR A 9 1.04 20.34 18.95
N GLY A 10 0.44 21.31 19.64
CA GLY A 10 0.70 22.74 19.46
C GLY A 10 0.50 23.20 18.01
N PRO A 11 1.52 23.81 17.36
CA PRO A 11 1.41 24.36 16.01
C PRO A 11 1.35 23.28 14.91
N ARG A 12 1.21 21.99 15.23
CA ARG A 12 0.90 20.95 14.24
C ARG A 12 -0.48 20.31 14.47
N CYS A 13 -1.28 20.88 15.38
CA CYS A 13 -2.62 20.41 15.66
C CYS A 13 -3.48 20.40 14.37
N ARG A 14 -4.20 19.29 14.15
CA ARG A 14 -5.12 19.11 13.00
C ARG A 14 -6.52 19.63 13.28
N GLY A 15 -6.97 19.61 14.53
CA GLY A 15 -8.30 20.10 14.95
C GLY A 15 -8.32 21.59 15.30
N ARG A 16 -7.62 22.44 14.55
CA ARG A 16 -7.51 23.87 14.92
C ARG A 16 -8.87 24.57 14.88
N ASP A 17 -9.05 25.49 15.81
CA ASP A 17 -10.16 26.43 15.80
C ASP A 17 -9.95 27.49 14.70
N GLY A 18 -10.98 28.29 14.41
CA GLY A 18 -10.97 29.30 13.34
C GLY A 18 -9.79 30.27 13.36
N ASP A 19 -9.23 30.55 14.54
CA ASP A 19 -8.06 31.44 14.73
C ASP A 19 -6.71 30.76 14.53
N ARG A 20 -6.67 29.56 13.92
CA ARG A 20 -5.47 28.69 13.79
C ARG A 20 -4.83 28.30 15.13
N GLN A 21 -5.52 28.51 16.24
CA GLN A 21 -5.10 28.06 17.56
C GLN A 21 -5.28 26.53 17.66
N PRO A 22 -4.44 25.82 18.43
CA PRO A 22 -4.65 24.40 18.68
C PRO A 22 -6.02 24.16 19.33
N ALA A 23 -6.64 23.01 19.02
CA ALA A 23 -7.93 22.65 19.61
C ALA A 23 -7.87 22.66 21.15
N ARG A 24 -9.00 23.00 21.76
CA ARG A 24 -9.19 22.91 23.21
C ARG A 24 -9.27 21.45 23.65
N THR A 25 -8.69 21.12 24.80
CA THR A 25 -8.73 19.79 25.41
C THR A 25 -9.25 19.88 26.84
N GLU A 26 -9.86 18.80 27.34
CA GLU A 26 -10.36 18.76 28.71
C GLU A 26 -9.24 18.74 29.76
N ARG A 27 -8.06 18.22 29.39
CA ARG A 27 -6.91 18.03 30.28
C ARG A 27 -5.65 18.66 29.68
N ALA A 28 -4.77 19.13 30.56
CA ALA A 28 -3.46 19.64 30.16
C ALA A 28 -2.60 18.52 29.57
N GLY A 29 -1.90 18.79 28.48
CA GLY A 29 -0.95 17.85 27.88
C GLY A 29 -1.57 16.69 27.11
N THR A 30 -2.89 16.69 26.85
CA THR A 30 -3.52 15.66 26.03
C THR A 30 -3.61 16.06 24.55
N LEU A 31 -3.81 15.07 23.69
CA LEU A 31 -4.12 15.26 22.28
C LEU A 31 -5.61 15.61 22.14
N CYS A 32 -5.97 16.44 21.16
CA CYS A 32 -7.37 16.57 20.76
C CYS A 32 -7.81 15.36 19.93
N ASP A 33 -9.13 15.10 19.87
CA ASP A 33 -9.71 13.94 19.17
C ASP A 33 -9.22 13.81 17.72
N ALA A 34 -9.11 14.93 17.00
CA ALA A 34 -8.63 14.94 15.62
C ALA A 34 -7.15 14.52 15.49
N CYS A 35 -6.28 14.94 16.42
CA CYS A 35 -4.88 14.50 16.45
C CYS A 35 -4.77 13.05 16.89
N LEU A 36 -5.51 12.65 17.93
CA LEU A 36 -5.51 11.28 18.44
C LEU A 36 -5.96 10.29 17.36
N ALA A 37 -7.08 10.58 16.67
CA ALA A 37 -7.56 9.78 15.56
C ALA A 37 -6.54 9.69 14.41
N ALA A 38 -5.87 10.80 14.07
CA ALA A 38 -4.85 10.83 13.02
C ALA A 38 -3.61 10.00 13.38
N HIS A 39 -3.13 10.09 14.63
CA HIS A 39 -1.99 9.30 15.10
C HIS A 39 -2.35 7.81 15.19
N ASN A 40 -3.54 7.47 15.68
CA ASN A 40 -4.03 6.08 15.72
C ASN A 40 -4.13 5.48 14.32
N ASP A 41 -4.70 6.19 13.35
CA ASP A 41 -4.80 5.72 11.96
C ASP A 41 -3.41 5.53 11.32
N ALA A 42 -2.49 6.47 11.53
CA ALA A 42 -1.13 6.36 11.01
C ALA A 42 -0.36 5.19 11.63
N ILE A 43 -0.39 5.04 12.96
CA ILE A 43 0.31 3.98 13.68
C ILE A 43 -0.27 2.60 13.33
N GLY A 44 -1.61 2.47 13.26
CA GLY A 44 -2.27 1.21 12.89
C GLY A 44 -1.96 0.74 11.47
N ARG A 45 -1.54 1.64 10.57
CA ARG A 45 -1.13 1.32 9.20
C ARG A 45 0.35 0.94 9.06
N LEU A 46 1.19 1.18 10.09
CA LEU A 46 2.63 0.94 10.00
C LEU A 46 3.00 -0.52 9.72
N LEU A 47 2.20 -1.49 10.19
CA LEU A 47 2.45 -2.90 9.89
C LEU A 47 2.31 -3.19 8.39
N ARG A 48 1.29 -2.59 7.76
CA ARG A 48 1.09 -2.69 6.31
C ARG A 48 2.20 -1.98 5.56
N ASP A 49 2.54 -0.77 5.96
CA ASP A 49 3.65 0.00 5.37
C ASP A 49 4.96 -0.79 5.42
N TYR A 50 5.26 -1.45 6.54
CA TYR A 50 6.43 -2.31 6.70
C TYR A 50 6.43 -3.49 5.73
N ALA A 51 5.28 -4.16 5.55
CA ALA A 51 5.13 -5.26 4.60
C ALA A 51 5.30 -4.79 3.14
N MET A 52 4.71 -3.64 2.79
CA MET A 52 4.84 -3.04 1.45
C MET A 52 6.29 -2.66 1.14
N LEU A 53 6.99 -2.03 2.09
CA LEU A 53 8.42 -1.77 1.94
C LEU A 53 9.20 -3.07 1.69
N GLY A 54 8.86 -4.16 2.38
CA GLY A 54 9.48 -5.46 2.19
C GLY A 54 9.35 -6.00 0.78
N ALA A 55 8.20 -5.82 0.13
CA ALA A 55 7.99 -6.19 -1.27
C ALA A 55 8.88 -5.37 -2.23
N THR A 56 9.10 -4.08 -1.92
CA THR A 56 9.91 -3.19 -2.78
C THR A 56 11.43 -3.38 -2.67
N ILE A 57 11.93 -4.17 -1.71
CA ILE A 57 13.38 -4.35 -1.50
C ILE A 57 14.05 -4.97 -2.73
N GLY A 58 13.38 -5.93 -3.38
CA GLY A 58 13.87 -6.59 -4.60
C GLY A 58 13.56 -5.84 -5.89
N GLU A 59 12.70 -4.81 -5.83
CA GLU A 59 12.33 -4.03 -7.00
C GLU A 59 13.44 -3.02 -7.34
N ARG A 60 13.99 -3.17 -8.54
CA ARG A 60 14.86 -2.14 -9.11
C ARG A 60 13.96 -0.96 -9.47
N HIS A 61 14.16 0.17 -8.81
CA HIS A 61 13.63 1.42 -9.33
C HIS A 61 14.23 1.60 -10.72
N SER A 62 13.43 1.42 -11.76
CA SER A 62 13.80 1.85 -13.09
C SER A 62 13.94 3.35 -12.99
N ASN A 63 15.17 3.83 -12.83
CA ASN A 63 15.46 5.25 -12.84
C ASN A 63 14.97 5.77 -14.19
N ALA A 64 13.80 6.39 -14.20
CA ALA A 64 13.27 7.11 -15.36
C ALA A 64 14.05 8.41 -15.62
N GLY A 65 15.11 8.67 -14.84
CA GLY A 65 16.08 9.74 -15.03
C GLY A 65 17.32 9.25 -15.77
N GLU A 66 17.73 10.05 -16.75
CA GLU A 66 19.02 10.14 -17.45
C GLU A 66 19.97 8.93 -17.30
N THR A 67 20.19 8.22 -18.41
CA THR A 67 21.23 7.18 -18.55
C THR A 67 22.61 7.72 -18.16
N VAL A 68 23.01 7.55 -16.90
CA VAL A 68 24.37 7.81 -16.45
C VAL A 68 25.28 6.75 -17.06
N ARG A 69 26.20 7.17 -17.93
CA ARG A 69 27.22 6.30 -18.50
C ARG A 69 28.11 5.76 -17.38
N SER A 70 27.84 4.52 -16.98
CA SER A 70 28.73 3.61 -16.24
C SER A 70 29.47 4.25 -15.05
N SER A 71 28.84 4.28 -13.88
CA SER A 71 29.61 4.22 -12.63
C SER A 71 30.27 2.85 -12.54
N ARG A 72 31.58 2.79 -12.24
CA ARG A 72 32.37 1.55 -12.13
C ARG A 72 31.93 0.61 -11.01
N ASN A 73 31.08 1.07 -10.09
CA ASN A 73 30.49 0.25 -9.03
C ASN A 73 29.12 -0.28 -9.49
N PRO A 74 28.89 -1.62 -9.45
CA PRO A 74 27.57 -2.17 -9.70
C PRO A 74 26.61 -1.59 -8.67
N GLY A 75 25.48 -1.05 -9.13
CA GLY A 75 24.43 -0.57 -8.23
C GLY A 75 24.02 -1.70 -7.28
N VAL A 76 23.96 -1.40 -5.98
CA VAL A 76 23.51 -2.36 -4.96
C VAL A 76 22.13 -2.87 -5.40
N PRO A 77 21.92 -4.19 -5.57
CA PRO A 77 20.68 -4.75 -6.11
C PRO A 77 19.50 -4.71 -5.13
N ILE A 78 19.58 -3.89 -4.09
CA ILE A 78 18.68 -3.82 -2.94
C ILE A 78 18.29 -2.36 -2.76
N ASN A 79 17.00 -2.08 -2.58
CA ASN A 79 16.53 -0.75 -2.22
C ASN A 79 16.89 -0.44 -0.75
N VAL A 80 18.09 0.10 -0.53
CA VAL A 80 18.63 0.45 0.80
C VAL A 80 17.74 1.45 1.55
N HIS A 81 17.01 2.31 0.83
CA HIS A 81 16.08 3.25 1.45
C HIS A 81 14.88 2.54 2.07
N ALA A 82 14.30 1.56 1.37
CA ALA A 82 13.19 0.76 1.90
C ALA A 82 13.62 -0.06 3.12
N GLU A 83 14.82 -0.65 3.08
CA GLU A 83 15.39 -1.37 4.21
C GLU A 83 15.60 -0.45 5.43
N ARG A 84 16.17 0.74 5.21
CA ARG A 84 16.34 1.75 6.27
C ARG A 84 15.00 2.16 6.90
N LEU A 85 13.97 2.43 6.10
CA LEU A 85 12.65 2.80 6.62
C LEU A 85 12.02 1.67 7.44
N ARG A 86 12.21 0.40 7.04
CA ARG A 86 11.78 -0.76 7.83
C ARG A 86 12.50 -0.82 9.18
N ALA A 87 13.82 -0.62 9.19
CA ALA A 87 14.60 -0.60 10.43
C ALA A 87 14.12 0.52 11.36
N ASP A 88 13.93 1.74 10.83
CA ASP A 88 13.43 2.88 11.60
C ASP A 88 12.05 2.60 12.22
N ILE A 89 11.12 1.99 11.48
CA ILE A 89 9.79 1.61 12.01
C ILE A 89 9.92 0.68 13.22
N VAL A 90 10.71 -0.39 13.09
CA VAL A 90 10.89 -1.37 14.17
C VAL A 90 11.53 -0.72 15.39
N GLU A 91 12.54 0.12 15.17
CA GLU A 91 13.28 0.78 16.23
C GLU A 91 12.39 1.76 17.03
N TRP A 92 11.61 2.60 16.35
CA TRP A 92 10.71 3.55 17.01
C TRP A 92 9.49 2.86 17.63
N ALA A 93 8.96 1.80 17.01
CA ALA A 93 7.91 0.99 17.62
C ALA A 93 8.40 0.28 18.88
N GLN A 94 9.63 -0.25 18.87
CA GLN A 94 10.23 -0.84 20.07
C GLN A 94 10.32 0.18 21.22
N ARG A 95 10.73 1.42 20.94
CA ARG A 95 10.81 2.48 21.96
C ARG A 95 9.44 2.80 22.56
N GLY A 96 8.43 3.00 21.71
CA GLY A 96 7.06 3.22 22.18
C GLY A 96 6.56 2.06 23.04
N ALA A 97 6.83 0.82 22.62
CA ALA A 97 6.45 -0.37 23.37
C ALA A 97 7.18 -0.49 24.72
N ILE A 98 8.45 -0.07 24.82
CA ILE A 98 9.18 -0.05 26.11
C ILE A 98 8.54 0.94 27.09
N VAL A 99 8.19 2.13 26.62
CA VAL A 99 7.53 3.16 27.45
C VAL A 99 6.19 2.64 27.96
N VAL A 100 5.34 2.15 27.06
CA VAL A 100 4.03 1.62 27.43
C VAL A 100 4.15 0.37 28.33
N ALA A 101 5.10 -0.53 28.06
CA ALA A 101 5.33 -1.71 28.90
C ALA A 101 5.69 -1.32 30.34
N ARG A 102 6.53 -0.28 30.52
CA ARG A 102 6.87 0.26 31.84
C ARG A 102 5.67 0.86 32.55
N GLN A 103 4.86 1.67 31.87
CA GLN A 103 3.63 2.24 32.43
C GLN A 103 2.68 1.14 32.94
N LEU A 104 2.61 0.01 32.23
CA LEU A 104 1.77 -1.13 32.59
C LEU A 104 2.41 -2.11 33.58
N ASN A 105 3.68 -1.90 33.93
CA ASN A 105 4.48 -2.87 34.69
C ASN A 105 4.45 -4.28 34.06
N THR A 106 4.60 -4.34 32.73
CA THR A 106 4.61 -5.59 31.95
C THR A 106 5.96 -5.79 31.25
N ALA A 107 6.26 -7.04 30.91
CA ALA A 107 7.43 -7.34 30.09
C ALA A 107 7.19 -6.93 28.63
N LEU A 108 8.23 -6.41 27.98
CA LEU A 108 8.21 -6.16 26.53
C LEU A 108 7.97 -7.49 25.78
N PRO A 109 7.23 -7.48 24.64
CA PRO A 109 7.16 -8.65 23.77
C PRO A 109 8.57 -9.17 23.46
N ALA A 110 8.77 -10.48 23.62
CA ALA A 110 10.09 -11.08 23.51
C ALA A 110 10.62 -10.93 22.07
N THR A 111 11.61 -10.05 21.89
CA THR A 111 12.31 -9.82 20.62
C THR A 111 13.15 -11.00 20.18
N ARG A 112 13.67 -11.72 21.17
CA ARG A 112 14.36 -12.98 20.98
C ARG A 112 13.34 -14.03 21.39
N GLY A 113 13.05 -14.98 20.50
CA GLY A 113 12.16 -16.10 20.81
C GLY A 113 12.49 -16.62 22.20
N ARG A 114 11.47 -16.94 23.01
CA ARG A 114 11.64 -17.45 24.38
C ARG A 114 12.83 -18.37 24.35
N LYS A 115 13.95 -17.96 24.97
CA LYS A 115 15.09 -18.85 25.09
C LYS A 115 14.55 -20.01 25.88
N LEU A 116 14.30 -21.13 25.19
CA LEU A 116 14.04 -22.39 25.87
C LEU A 116 15.16 -22.52 26.91
N PRO A 117 14.84 -22.90 28.16
CA PRO A 117 15.87 -23.08 29.16
C PRO A 117 16.97 -23.92 28.50
N PRO A 118 18.22 -23.41 28.45
CA PRO A 118 19.26 -24.07 27.70
C PRO A 118 19.36 -25.49 28.24
N ALA A 119 19.32 -26.49 27.35
CA ALA A 119 19.52 -27.87 27.76
C ALA A 119 20.81 -27.90 28.59
N ARG A 120 20.74 -28.40 29.82
CA ARG A 120 21.91 -28.46 30.70
C ARG A 120 22.55 -29.81 30.55
N HIS A 121 23.88 -29.85 30.47
CA HIS A 121 24.58 -31.12 30.53
C HIS A 121 24.29 -31.79 31.88
N PRO A 122 23.90 -33.07 31.91
CA PRO A 122 23.40 -33.73 33.13
C PRO A 122 24.44 -33.71 34.26
N GLU A 123 25.72 -33.90 33.93
CA GLU A 123 26.80 -33.95 34.93
C GLU A 123 27.36 -32.58 35.33
N THR A 124 27.54 -31.66 34.38
CA THR A 124 28.22 -30.38 34.64
C THR A 124 27.25 -29.24 34.95
N HIS A 125 25.95 -29.45 34.72
CA HIS A 125 24.88 -28.44 34.77
C HIS A 125 25.13 -27.18 33.91
N LYS A 126 26.14 -27.20 33.05
CA LYS A 126 26.47 -26.09 32.14
C LYS A 126 25.45 -26.04 31.00
N PRO A 127 25.07 -24.84 30.53
CA PRO A 127 24.17 -24.70 29.38
C PRO A 127 24.86 -25.24 28.13
N ILE A 128 24.20 -26.18 27.46
CA ILE A 128 24.59 -26.70 26.15
C ILE A 128 24.19 -25.62 25.13
N THR A 129 25.18 -24.88 24.63
CA THR A 129 25.01 -24.00 23.49
C THR A 129 24.95 -24.87 22.24
N ALA A 130 23.88 -24.73 21.45
CA ALA A 130 23.78 -25.41 20.17
C ALA A 130 24.99 -25.05 19.30
N GLU A 131 25.69 -26.07 18.77
CA GLU A 131 26.80 -25.84 17.86
C GLU A 131 26.29 -25.10 16.60
N PRO A 132 27.03 -24.11 16.07
CA PRO A 132 26.67 -23.44 14.83
C PRO A 132 26.42 -24.45 13.71
N GLY A 133 25.27 -24.37 13.04
CA GLY A 133 24.87 -25.31 11.98
C GLY A 133 24.15 -26.58 12.44
N SER A 134 24.13 -26.88 13.76
CA SER A 134 23.37 -28.00 14.31
C SER A 134 21.86 -27.88 14.01
N VAL A 135 21.14 -29.00 14.07
CA VAL A 135 19.66 -28.99 13.93
C VAL A 135 19.03 -28.09 14.99
N ALA A 136 19.53 -28.10 16.23
CA ALA A 136 19.05 -27.23 17.30
C ALA A 136 19.26 -25.73 16.97
N ALA A 137 20.43 -25.35 16.43
CA ALA A 137 20.68 -23.97 16.01
C ALA A 137 19.75 -23.53 14.87
N ARG A 138 19.53 -24.40 13.87
CA ARG A 138 18.60 -24.14 12.75
C ARG A 138 17.15 -24.07 13.22
N THR A 139 16.72 -24.95 14.12
CA THR A 139 15.38 -24.91 14.72
C THR A 139 15.19 -23.65 15.55
N ALA A 140 16.18 -23.24 16.35
CA ALA A 140 16.13 -21.99 17.12
C ALA A 140 16.04 -20.75 16.20
N GLN A 141 16.77 -20.74 15.07
CA GLN A 141 16.66 -19.68 14.07
C GLN A 141 15.30 -19.66 13.38
N ARG A 142 14.74 -20.83 13.01
CA ARG A 142 13.43 -20.95 12.35
C ARG A 142 12.24 -20.62 13.28
N THR A 143 12.41 -20.84 14.58
CA THR A 143 11.39 -20.54 15.60
C THR A 143 11.53 -19.15 16.20
N ALA A 144 12.58 -18.41 15.84
CA ALA A 144 12.69 -17.01 16.21
C ALA A 144 11.52 -16.23 15.58
N PRO A 145 10.85 -15.35 16.33
CA PRO A 145 9.78 -14.54 15.78
C PRO A 145 10.35 -13.67 14.65
N THR A 146 9.64 -13.61 13.52
CA THR A 146 10.01 -12.73 12.41
C THR A 146 9.89 -11.27 12.84
N ASP A 147 10.64 -10.37 12.20
CA ASP A 147 10.57 -8.93 12.49
C ASP A 147 9.14 -8.37 12.37
N VAL A 148 8.35 -8.89 11.42
CA VAL A 148 6.93 -8.55 11.26
C VAL A 148 6.12 -8.94 12.50
N THR A 149 6.38 -10.12 13.07
CA THR A 149 5.70 -10.61 14.27
C THR A 149 6.07 -9.77 15.49
N VAL A 150 7.35 -9.42 15.62
CA VAL A 150 7.85 -8.56 16.70
C VAL A 150 7.25 -7.16 16.59
N LEU A 151 7.26 -6.56 15.39
CA LEU A 151 6.65 -5.26 15.12
C LEU A 151 5.16 -5.26 15.43
N HIS A 152 4.42 -6.27 14.99
CA HIS A 152 3.00 -6.39 15.27
C HIS A 152 2.72 -6.46 16.78
N ALA A 153 3.56 -7.16 17.55
CA ALA A 153 3.43 -7.21 19.00
C ALA A 153 3.70 -5.85 19.67
N TYR A 154 4.65 -5.07 19.16
CA TYR A 154 4.88 -3.70 19.63
C TYR A 154 3.71 -2.78 19.32
N LEU A 155 3.21 -2.81 18.09
CA LEU A 155 2.10 -1.95 17.67
C LEU A 155 0.82 -2.28 18.45
N ARG A 156 0.52 -3.56 18.69
CA ARG A 156 -0.60 -3.96 19.56
C ARG A 156 -0.51 -3.44 21.00
N LEU A 157 0.70 -3.21 21.50
CA LEU A 157 0.90 -2.63 22.83
C LEU A 157 0.65 -1.10 22.82
N ILE A 158 1.05 -0.43 21.73
CA ILE A 158 1.01 1.03 21.56
C ILE A 158 -0.38 1.53 21.14
N GLU A 159 -1.01 0.91 20.14
CA GLU A 159 -2.27 1.35 19.50
C GLU A 159 -3.39 1.73 20.50
N PRO A 160 -3.71 0.92 21.53
CA PRO A 160 -4.77 1.28 22.48
C PRO A 160 -4.36 2.39 23.46
N ARG A 161 -3.10 2.85 23.44
CA ARG A 161 -2.49 3.73 24.45
C ARG A 161 -1.68 4.86 23.83
N VAL A 162 -2.03 5.29 22.62
CA VAL A 162 -1.33 6.41 21.95
C VAL A 162 -1.43 7.71 22.75
N GLU A 163 -2.56 7.95 23.43
CA GLU A 163 -2.73 9.11 24.30
C GLU A 163 -1.83 9.04 25.55
N ASP A 164 -1.82 7.91 26.26
CA ASP A 164 -0.95 7.68 27.42
C ASP A 164 0.54 7.78 27.05
N LEU A 165 0.89 7.26 25.87
CA LEU A 165 2.25 7.38 25.33
C LEU A 165 2.57 8.84 25.04
N ALA A 166 1.67 9.62 24.43
CA ALA A 166 1.93 11.03 24.12
C ALA A 166 2.16 11.88 25.37
N TYR A 167 1.50 11.54 26.48
CA TYR A 167 1.63 12.22 27.77
C TYR A 167 2.94 11.89 28.52
N GLU A 168 3.64 10.81 28.15
CA GLU A 168 4.82 10.38 28.89
C GLU A 168 5.93 11.47 28.90
N PRO A 169 6.48 11.80 30.08
CA PRO A 169 7.57 12.76 30.19
C PRO A 169 8.83 12.33 29.43
N ALA A 170 9.76 13.28 29.29
CA ALA A 170 11.05 13.01 28.69
C ALA A 170 11.79 11.90 29.45
N HIS A 171 12.19 10.85 28.74
CA HIS A 171 13.01 9.77 29.28
C HIS A 171 14.30 9.64 28.47
N ARG A 172 15.36 9.18 29.13
CA ARG A 172 16.64 8.93 28.49
C ARG A 172 16.55 7.63 27.69
N THR A 173 16.84 7.71 26.40
CA THR A 173 16.88 6.55 25.51
C THR A 173 18.13 6.60 24.65
N LEU A 174 18.64 5.41 24.32
CA LEU A 174 19.73 5.26 23.37
C LEU A 174 19.13 5.40 21.97
N VAL A 175 19.58 6.42 21.25
CA VAL A 175 19.24 6.64 19.85
C VAL A 175 20.53 6.54 19.06
N TRP A 176 20.47 5.98 17.85
CA TRP A 176 21.54 6.22 16.89
C TRP A 176 21.72 7.72 16.77
N ALA A 177 22.95 8.19 17.02
CA ALA A 177 23.25 9.59 16.76
C ALA A 177 22.87 9.83 15.31
N ARG A 178 21.97 10.80 15.07
CA ARG A 178 21.73 11.21 13.70
C ARG A 178 23.08 11.65 13.14
N PRO A 179 23.35 11.37 11.86
CA PRO A 179 24.50 11.96 11.20
C PRO A 179 24.38 13.48 11.34
N GLU A 180 25.16 14.04 12.26
CA GLU A 180 25.31 15.47 12.46
C GLU A 180 26.65 15.83 11.82
N ARG A 181 26.65 16.89 11.01
CA ARG A 181 27.89 17.35 10.39
C ARG A 181 28.87 17.71 11.51
N CYS A 182 30.10 17.24 11.41
CA CYS A 182 31.13 17.71 12.33
C CYS A 182 31.36 19.21 12.13
N ALA A 183 31.86 19.89 13.16
CA ALA A 183 32.05 21.34 13.15
C ALA A 183 32.75 21.83 11.88
N ASP A 184 33.85 21.15 11.48
CA ASP A 184 34.62 21.51 10.29
C ASP A 184 33.80 21.48 8.99
N HIS A 185 32.97 20.45 8.80
CA HIS A 185 32.15 20.31 7.60
C HIS A 185 30.91 21.21 7.63
N GLN A 186 30.39 21.50 8.83
CA GLN A 186 29.34 22.47 9.03
C GLN A 186 29.84 23.88 8.64
N GLU A 187 31.02 24.27 9.14
CA GLU A 187 31.66 25.56 8.84
C GLU A 187 31.96 25.71 7.34
N MET A 188 32.53 24.67 6.69
CA MET A 188 32.79 24.70 5.24
C MET A 188 31.51 24.91 4.41
N ILE A 189 30.38 24.36 4.85
CA ILE A 189 29.11 24.50 4.14
C ILE A 189 28.51 25.86 4.40
N GLU A 190 28.50 26.32 5.65
CA GLU A 190 27.99 27.64 6.01
C GLU A 190 28.77 28.74 5.29
N LEU A 191 30.10 28.62 5.19
CA LEU A 191 30.93 29.55 4.43
C LEU A 191 30.60 29.53 2.93
N ALA A 192 30.46 28.35 2.32
CA ALA A 192 30.08 28.24 0.91
C ALA A 192 28.65 28.74 0.63
N GLU A 193 27.71 28.55 1.56
CA GLU A 193 26.34 29.08 1.46
C GLU A 193 26.31 30.60 1.61
N ALA A 194 27.12 31.16 2.52
CA ALA A 194 27.26 32.61 2.69
C ALA A 194 27.85 33.28 1.43
N GLU A 195 28.94 32.74 0.88
CA GLU A 195 29.55 33.25 -0.36
C GLU A 195 28.54 33.21 -1.52
N LEU A 196 27.77 32.12 -1.65
CA LEU A 196 26.76 31.98 -2.70
C LEU A 196 25.57 32.94 -2.50
N ALA A 197 25.21 33.25 -1.26
CA ALA A 197 24.13 34.18 -0.93
C ALA A 197 24.50 35.64 -1.19
N GLU A 198 25.77 36.02 -0.95
CA GLU A 198 26.29 37.36 -1.24
C GLU A 198 26.50 37.60 -2.74
N THR A 199 26.64 36.53 -3.52
CA THR A 199 26.89 36.61 -4.97
C THR A 199 25.60 36.85 -5.76
N PRO A 200 25.50 37.92 -6.59
CA PRO A 200 24.35 38.18 -7.44
C PRO A 200 24.02 37.01 -8.38
N ALA A 201 22.74 36.89 -8.77
CA ALA A 201 22.28 35.81 -9.64
C ALA A 201 23.00 35.78 -11.01
N ASP A 202 23.38 36.95 -11.53
CA ASP A 202 24.00 37.13 -12.85
C ASP A 202 25.54 37.09 -12.84
N ASP A 203 26.17 36.82 -11.68
CA ASP A 203 27.63 36.78 -11.57
C ASP A 203 28.20 35.51 -12.22
N GLU A 204 29.21 35.66 -13.09
CA GLU A 204 29.89 34.54 -13.76
C GLU A 204 30.50 33.54 -12.77
N ASN A 205 30.82 33.97 -11.55
CA ASN A 205 31.39 33.13 -10.50
C ASN A 205 30.36 32.26 -9.76
N ARG A 206 29.07 32.55 -9.89
CA ARG A 206 28.01 31.85 -9.15
C ARG A 206 28.04 30.33 -9.38
N ALA A 207 28.20 29.90 -10.63
CA ALA A 207 28.30 28.48 -10.98
C ALA A 207 29.52 27.78 -10.36
N THR A 208 30.59 28.52 -10.07
CA THR A 208 31.78 28.00 -9.40
C THR A 208 31.54 27.85 -7.89
N LEU A 209 30.83 28.79 -7.28
CA LEU A 209 30.42 28.73 -5.88
C LEU A 209 29.40 27.60 -5.62
N GLU A 210 28.44 27.40 -6.53
CA GLU A 210 27.51 26.26 -6.47
C GLU A 210 28.27 24.92 -6.49
N ARG A 211 29.29 24.78 -7.35
CA ARG A 211 30.20 23.62 -7.37
C ARG A 211 31.05 23.51 -6.10
N ALA A 212 31.43 24.61 -5.47
CA ALA A 212 32.15 24.60 -4.19
C ALA A 212 31.25 24.10 -3.06
N LEU A 213 30.02 24.58 -2.99
CA LEU A 213 29.00 24.13 -2.04
C LEU A 213 28.68 22.64 -2.22
N GLU A 214 28.51 22.18 -3.46
CA GLU A 214 28.29 20.76 -3.75
C GLU A 214 29.50 19.89 -3.31
N ARG A 215 30.73 20.35 -3.55
CA ARG A 215 31.94 19.67 -3.05
C ARG A 215 31.99 19.63 -1.52
N ALA A 216 31.64 20.71 -0.82
CA ALA A 216 31.59 20.73 0.64
C ALA A 216 30.54 19.75 1.18
N ARG A 217 29.37 19.67 0.53
CA ARG A 217 28.31 18.71 0.85
C ARG A 217 28.76 17.26 0.60
N LEU A 218 29.47 16.98 -0.49
CA LEU A 218 30.03 15.66 -0.80
C LEU A 218 31.16 15.27 0.16
N ALA A 219 32.02 16.21 0.56
CA ALA A 219 33.05 15.97 1.57
C ALA A 219 32.43 15.57 2.90
N ALA A 220 31.39 16.28 3.34
CA ALA A 220 30.63 15.92 4.53
C ALA A 220 29.96 14.55 4.39
N ALA A 221 29.40 14.23 3.22
CA ALA A 221 28.78 12.92 2.97
C ALA A 221 29.78 11.76 2.97
N ASN A 222 31.07 12.02 2.75
CA ASN A 222 32.14 11.02 2.82
C ASN A 222 32.85 10.99 4.19
N CYS A 223 32.50 11.90 5.11
CA CYS A 223 33.11 11.97 6.43
C CYS A 223 32.39 11.02 7.39
N ASP A 224 33.14 10.07 7.96
CA ASP A 224 32.61 9.11 8.95
C ASP A 224 31.92 9.81 10.11
N THR A 225 32.56 10.82 10.71
CA THR A 225 31.98 11.60 11.82
C THR A 225 30.67 12.27 11.42
N CYS A 226 30.59 12.86 10.23
CA CYS A 226 29.38 13.49 9.72
C CYS A 226 28.25 12.48 9.48
N ASN A 227 28.63 11.25 9.09
CA ASN A 227 27.70 10.14 8.89
C ASN A 227 27.33 9.46 10.22
N GLY A 228 27.77 9.99 11.36
CA GLY A 228 27.53 9.41 12.67
C GLY A 228 28.34 8.15 12.95
N TRP A 229 29.40 7.90 12.19
CA TRP A 229 30.36 6.82 12.44
C TRP A 229 31.49 7.33 13.34
N GLY A 230 31.62 6.69 14.51
CA GLY A 230 32.77 6.82 15.37
C GLY A 230 33.80 5.70 15.12
N HIS A 231 34.89 5.77 15.86
CA HIS A 231 35.96 4.76 15.89
C HIS A 231 35.48 3.34 16.22
N ASN A 232 34.32 3.21 16.88
CA ASN A 232 33.71 1.92 17.24
C ASN A 232 32.46 1.58 16.41
N GLY A 233 32.32 2.17 15.21
CA GLY A 233 31.13 2.03 14.38
C GLY A 233 30.14 3.18 14.58
N GLN A 234 28.90 3.01 14.11
CA GLN A 234 27.88 4.05 14.20
C GLN A 234 27.61 4.42 15.67
N ALA A 235 27.75 5.71 16.00
CA ALA A 235 27.73 6.22 17.35
C ALA A 235 26.31 6.18 17.92
N PHE A 236 26.21 5.72 19.18
CA PHE A 236 24.99 5.81 19.96
C PHE A 236 25.06 7.02 20.88
N GLY A 237 24.02 7.85 20.86
CA GLY A 237 23.85 8.96 21.78
C GLY A 237 22.76 8.64 22.81
N ILE A 238 22.96 9.04 24.06
CA ILE A 238 21.87 9.08 25.03
C ILE A 238 21.15 10.41 24.80
N THR A 239 19.92 10.35 24.31
CA THR A 239 19.07 11.53 24.09
C THR A 239 17.85 11.45 25.00
N THR A 240 17.28 12.61 25.35
CA THR A 240 16.00 12.69 26.05
C THR A 240 14.89 12.77 25.01
N VAL A 241 14.01 11.77 24.99
CA VAL A 241 12.89 11.69 24.06
C VAL A 241 11.59 11.73 24.87
N THR A 242 10.66 12.59 24.49
CA THR A 242 9.31 12.62 25.08
C THR A 242 8.43 11.57 24.42
N GLY A 243 7.38 11.14 25.11
CA GLY A 243 6.39 10.26 24.55
C GLY A 243 5.73 10.80 23.27
N LEU A 244 5.40 12.10 23.25
CA LEU A 244 4.90 12.80 22.06
C LEU A 244 5.87 12.70 20.87
N THR A 245 7.17 12.85 21.10
CA THR A 245 8.17 12.72 20.03
C THR A 245 8.17 11.32 19.40
N ILE A 246 7.92 10.26 20.18
CA ILE A 246 7.79 8.90 19.65
C ILE A 246 6.56 8.78 18.74
N VAL A 247 5.41 9.29 19.19
CA VAL A 247 4.15 9.27 18.42
C VAL A 247 4.27 10.07 17.13
N GLU A 248 4.83 11.27 17.20
CA GLU A 248 5.11 12.09 16.02
C GLU A 248 6.04 11.37 15.06
N ARG A 249 7.11 10.75 15.56
CA ARG A 249 8.08 10.05 14.72
C ARG A 249 7.48 8.83 14.02
N LEU A 250 6.65 8.05 14.69
CA LEU A 250 5.92 6.94 14.06
C LEU A 250 4.97 7.43 12.97
N THR A 251 4.31 8.57 13.20
CA THR A 251 3.42 9.20 12.21
C THR A 251 4.19 9.76 11.01
N GLU A 252 5.34 10.38 11.25
CA GLU A 252 6.26 10.84 10.20
C GLU A 252 6.77 9.67 9.35
N LEU A 253 7.12 8.55 9.99
CA LEU A 253 7.56 7.34 9.28
C LEU A 253 6.45 6.82 8.37
N HIS A 254 5.21 6.73 8.86
CA HIS A 254 4.05 6.38 8.02
C HIS A 254 3.96 7.30 6.79
N HIS A 255 4.00 8.62 6.97
CA HIS A 255 3.91 9.56 5.85
C HIS A 255 5.10 9.46 4.89
N THR A 256 6.32 9.28 5.42
CA THR A 256 7.55 9.11 4.62
C THR A 256 7.49 7.83 3.79
N VAL A 257 7.00 6.74 4.37
CA VAL A 257 6.80 5.48 3.64
C VAL A 257 5.76 5.65 2.55
N ARG A 258 4.63 6.30 2.83
CA ARG A 258 3.62 6.59 1.79
C ARG A 258 4.19 7.43 0.66
N GLN A 259 5.03 8.41 0.97
CA GLN A 259 5.73 9.20 -0.05
C GLN A 259 6.69 8.33 -0.87
N HIS A 260 7.48 7.47 -0.20
CA HIS A 260 8.43 6.57 -0.86
C HIS A 260 7.73 5.56 -1.77
N LEU A 261 6.62 4.98 -1.31
CA LEU A 261 5.78 4.05 -2.08
C LEU A 261 4.97 4.74 -3.20
N GLY A 262 5.03 6.08 -3.29
CA GLY A 262 4.28 6.85 -4.29
C GLY A 262 2.79 7.00 -4.00
N HIS A 263 2.32 6.65 -2.81
CA HIS A 263 0.90 6.81 -2.41
C HIS A 263 0.47 8.26 -2.14
N THR A 264 1.42 9.20 -2.15
CA THR A 264 1.15 10.64 -2.15
C THR A 264 1.00 11.21 -3.55
N ARG A 265 1.16 10.40 -4.60
CA ARG A 265 0.90 10.82 -5.97
C ARG A 265 -0.59 11.11 -6.15
N LEU A 266 -0.90 11.97 -7.12
CA LEU A 266 -2.28 12.26 -7.49
C LEU A 266 -2.97 10.93 -7.81
N ARG A 267 -4.15 10.70 -7.25
CA ARG A 267 -4.94 9.50 -7.51
C ARG A 267 -6.17 9.88 -8.29
N GLU A 268 -6.28 9.34 -9.50
CA GLU A 268 -7.51 9.41 -10.28
C GLU A 268 -8.54 8.50 -9.60
N ARG A 269 -9.64 9.08 -9.11
CA ARG A 269 -10.73 8.33 -8.47
C ARG A 269 -11.75 7.96 -9.53
N TYR A 270 -12.17 6.70 -9.54
CA TYR A 270 -13.26 6.27 -10.40
C TYR A 270 -14.60 6.53 -9.71
N THR A 271 -15.60 6.92 -10.49
CA THR A 271 -16.96 7.18 -10.00
C THR A 271 -17.69 5.89 -9.65
N MET A 272 -17.29 4.76 -10.24
CA MET A 272 -17.96 3.48 -10.06
C MET A 272 -17.51 2.78 -8.77
N PRO A 273 -18.42 2.08 -8.07
CA PRO A 273 -18.08 1.37 -6.85
C PRO A 273 -17.13 0.20 -7.13
N CYS A 274 -16.44 -0.26 -6.09
CA CYS A 274 -15.63 -1.48 -6.16
C CYS A 274 -16.52 -2.69 -6.49
N PRO A 275 -16.21 -3.48 -7.55
CA PRO A 275 -17.03 -4.63 -7.92
C PRO A 275 -17.01 -5.74 -6.85
N ASN A 276 -16.00 -5.77 -5.98
CA ASN A 276 -15.88 -6.78 -4.92
C ASN A 276 -16.58 -6.37 -3.61
N CYS A 277 -16.49 -5.10 -3.19
CA CYS A 277 -16.99 -4.66 -1.88
C CYS A 277 -17.99 -3.49 -1.91
N GLY A 278 -18.30 -2.94 -3.09
CA GLY A 278 -19.23 -1.81 -3.25
C GLY A 278 -18.69 -0.43 -2.83
N ALA A 279 -17.48 -0.35 -2.26
CA ALA A 279 -16.95 0.92 -1.77
C ALA A 279 -16.49 1.86 -2.91
N PHE A 280 -16.74 3.16 -2.77
CA PHE A 280 -16.29 4.23 -3.69
C PHE A 280 -14.85 4.69 -3.41
N THR A 281 -13.97 3.73 -3.15
CA THR A 281 -12.54 3.98 -2.87
C THR A 281 -11.62 3.46 -3.97
N VAL A 282 -12.21 3.15 -5.13
CA VAL A 282 -11.48 2.70 -6.32
C VAL A 282 -10.75 3.87 -6.97
N GLY A 283 -9.50 3.64 -7.35
CA GLY A 283 -8.71 4.66 -8.04
C GLY A 283 -7.44 4.10 -8.64
N LYS A 284 -6.76 4.94 -9.40
CA LYS A 284 -5.46 4.70 -10.03
C LYS A 284 -4.49 5.76 -9.54
N ASP A 285 -3.38 5.35 -8.96
CA ASP A 285 -2.31 6.28 -8.58
C ASP A 285 -1.55 6.72 -9.84
N ASP A 286 -1.16 8.00 -9.92
CA ASP A 286 -0.53 8.58 -11.11
C ASP A 286 0.78 7.86 -11.47
N GLY A 287 0.90 7.52 -12.75
CA GLY A 287 1.98 6.70 -13.29
C GLY A 287 1.87 5.19 -13.06
N GLN A 288 0.83 4.68 -12.39
CA GLN A 288 0.56 3.24 -12.29
C GLN A 288 -0.51 2.80 -13.29
N ALA A 289 -0.39 1.58 -13.82
CA ALA A 289 -1.38 0.96 -14.71
C ALA A 289 -2.44 0.12 -13.97
N ILE A 290 -2.28 -0.02 -12.65
CA ILE A 290 -3.10 -0.86 -11.78
C ILE A 290 -4.14 0.04 -11.10
N ILE A 291 -5.40 -0.39 -11.13
CA ILE A 291 -6.51 0.20 -10.40
C ILE A 291 -6.73 -0.64 -9.15
N ASP A 292 -6.76 -0.02 -7.98
CA ASP A 292 -6.98 -0.72 -6.72
C ASP A 292 -8.13 -0.12 -5.90
N CYS A 293 -8.73 -0.92 -5.03
CA CYS A 293 -9.72 -0.47 -4.06
C CYS A 293 -9.04 -0.29 -2.70
N ARG A 294 -9.10 0.90 -2.08
CA ARG A 294 -8.47 1.11 -0.76
C ARG A 294 -9.23 0.46 0.40
N THR A 295 -10.48 0.07 0.21
CA THR A 295 -11.29 -0.57 1.26
C THR A 295 -11.03 -2.07 1.35
N CYS A 296 -11.04 -2.78 0.21
CA CYS A 296 -10.85 -4.24 0.18
C CYS A 296 -9.50 -4.68 -0.39
N GLU A 297 -8.65 -3.73 -0.80
CA GLU A 297 -7.28 -3.94 -1.28
C GLU A 297 -7.14 -4.80 -2.54
N TYR A 298 -8.26 -5.07 -3.22
CA TYR A 298 -8.24 -5.78 -4.49
C TYR A 298 -7.73 -4.86 -5.60
N ALA A 299 -6.94 -5.43 -6.51
CA ALA A 299 -6.31 -4.72 -7.59
C ALA A 299 -6.66 -5.36 -8.93
N TRP A 300 -6.83 -4.54 -9.96
CA TRP A 300 -7.18 -4.92 -11.32
C TRP A 300 -6.34 -4.15 -12.32
N THR A 301 -6.15 -4.70 -13.50
CA THR A 301 -5.76 -3.91 -14.66
C THR A 301 -6.92 -3.01 -15.13
N GLU A 302 -6.62 -1.93 -15.84
CA GLU A 302 -7.64 -1.02 -16.38
C GLU A 302 -8.68 -1.74 -17.27
N ARG A 303 -8.23 -2.75 -18.03
CA ARG A 303 -9.11 -3.58 -18.87
C ARG A 303 -10.05 -4.44 -18.03
N GLU A 304 -9.53 -5.11 -17.01
CA GLU A 304 -10.33 -5.96 -16.13
C GLU A 304 -11.36 -5.14 -15.36
N TYR A 305 -10.96 -3.99 -14.82
CA TYR A 305 -11.87 -3.10 -14.12
C TYR A 305 -13.01 -2.62 -15.04
N ARG A 306 -12.70 -2.23 -16.29
CA ARG A 306 -13.73 -1.83 -17.27
C ARG A 306 -14.74 -2.95 -17.53
N ILE A 307 -14.28 -4.20 -17.64
CA ILE A 307 -15.16 -5.37 -17.83
C ILE A 307 -16.05 -5.59 -16.60
N LEU A 308 -15.47 -5.57 -15.40
CA LEU A 308 -16.22 -5.80 -14.16
C LEU A 308 -17.24 -4.68 -13.88
N VAL A 309 -16.88 -3.43 -14.19
CA VAL A 309 -17.81 -2.30 -14.13
C VAL A 309 -18.95 -2.49 -15.13
N GLY A 310 -18.66 -2.94 -16.36
CA GLY A 310 -19.69 -3.28 -17.35
C GLY A 310 -20.69 -4.30 -16.81
N MET A 311 -20.20 -5.40 -16.24
CA MET A 311 -21.05 -6.42 -15.61
C MET A 311 -21.86 -5.87 -14.43
N HIS A 312 -21.30 -4.95 -13.64
CA HIS A 312 -22.00 -4.35 -12.51
C HIS A 312 -23.16 -3.45 -12.98
N VAL A 313 -22.91 -2.62 -14.00
CA VAL A 313 -23.94 -1.77 -14.63
C VAL A 313 -25.02 -2.63 -15.27
N GLU A 314 -24.66 -3.69 -15.99
CA GLU A 314 -25.62 -4.63 -16.57
C GLU A 314 -26.53 -5.24 -15.50
N ARG A 315 -25.96 -5.65 -14.37
CA ARG A 315 -26.74 -6.19 -13.24
C ARG A 315 -27.66 -5.13 -12.61
N GLU A 316 -27.18 -3.91 -12.41
CA GLU A 316 -28.02 -2.83 -11.89
C GLU A 316 -29.17 -2.52 -12.86
N VAL A 317 -28.92 -2.49 -14.17
CA VAL A 317 -29.96 -2.30 -15.19
C VAL A 317 -30.96 -3.47 -15.19
N GLU A 318 -30.47 -4.70 -15.09
CA GLU A 318 -31.32 -5.89 -14.99
C GLU A 318 -32.25 -5.81 -13.78
N GLU A 319 -31.70 -5.44 -12.62
CA GLU A 319 -32.44 -5.40 -11.35
C GLU A 319 -33.39 -4.20 -11.26
N THR A 320 -32.98 -3.02 -11.73
CA THR A 320 -33.75 -1.77 -11.56
C THR A 320 -34.69 -1.46 -12.71
N VAL A 321 -34.41 -1.94 -13.92
CA VAL A 321 -35.21 -1.65 -15.12
C VAL A 321 -35.89 -2.90 -15.64
N LEU A 322 -35.12 -3.94 -15.97
CA LEU A 322 -35.68 -5.10 -16.69
C LEU A 322 -36.61 -5.94 -15.83
N ARG A 323 -36.23 -6.22 -14.58
CA ARG A 323 -37.05 -7.05 -13.69
C ARG A 323 -38.40 -6.40 -13.35
N PRO A 324 -38.49 -5.11 -12.97
CA PRO A 324 -39.78 -4.45 -12.79
C PRO A 324 -40.62 -4.43 -14.07
N GLN A 325 -40.00 -4.21 -15.23
CA GLN A 325 -40.71 -4.24 -16.53
C GLN A 325 -41.25 -5.64 -16.86
N LEU A 326 -40.49 -6.70 -16.57
CA LEU A 326 -40.94 -8.08 -16.75
C LEU A 326 -42.06 -8.43 -15.77
N ASP A 327 -41.93 -8.06 -14.49
CA ASP A 327 -42.98 -8.28 -13.49
C ASP A 327 -44.28 -7.56 -13.88
N GLU A 328 -44.18 -6.32 -14.38
CA GLU A 328 -45.31 -5.57 -14.94
C GLU A 328 -45.91 -6.26 -16.17
N ALA A 329 -45.07 -6.79 -17.07
CA ALA A 329 -45.51 -7.51 -18.26
C ALA A 329 -46.23 -8.82 -17.90
N TYR A 330 -45.72 -9.60 -16.94
CA TYR A 330 -46.35 -10.82 -16.45
C TYR A 330 -47.68 -10.51 -15.75
N GLY A 331 -47.74 -9.49 -14.88
CA GLY A 331 -48.98 -9.09 -14.24
C GLY A 331 -50.07 -8.67 -15.24
N ARG A 332 -49.68 -8.07 -16.37
CA ARG A 332 -50.61 -7.79 -17.49
C ARG A 332 -51.04 -9.05 -18.22
N LEU A 333 -50.12 -9.98 -18.51
CA LEU A 333 -50.46 -11.25 -19.15
C LEU A 333 -51.43 -12.07 -18.30
N ASP A 334 -51.22 -12.11 -16.99
CA ASP A 334 -52.13 -12.77 -16.05
C ASP A 334 -53.52 -12.11 -16.06
N SER A 335 -53.56 -10.77 -16.08
CA SER A 335 -54.83 -10.02 -16.19
C SER A 335 -55.58 -10.31 -17.50
N ILE A 336 -54.85 -10.53 -18.60
CA ILE A 336 -55.43 -10.91 -19.90
C ILE A 336 -55.92 -12.36 -19.86
N ALA A 337 -55.15 -13.27 -19.27
CA ALA A 337 -55.55 -14.67 -19.11
C ALA A 337 -56.81 -14.80 -18.25
N ASP A 338 -56.92 -14.03 -17.18
CA ASP A 338 -58.13 -13.95 -16.34
C ASP A 338 -59.33 -13.42 -17.12
N LEU A 339 -59.13 -12.41 -17.99
CA LEU A 339 -60.19 -11.90 -18.87
C LEU A 339 -60.61 -12.96 -19.91
N ALA A 340 -59.65 -13.67 -20.52
CA ALA A 340 -59.94 -14.73 -21.47
C ALA A 340 -60.74 -15.87 -20.81
N ALA A 341 -60.37 -16.27 -19.59
CA ALA A 341 -61.10 -17.28 -18.83
C ALA A 341 -62.55 -16.85 -18.51
N LYS A 342 -62.79 -15.56 -18.23
CA LYS A 342 -64.15 -15.01 -18.06
C LYS A 342 -64.94 -14.98 -19.37
N LEU A 343 -64.27 -14.72 -20.50
CA LEU A 343 -64.89 -14.74 -21.83
C LEU A 343 -65.26 -16.15 -22.31
N ASP A 344 -64.54 -17.18 -21.85
CA ASP A 344 -64.88 -18.57 -22.15
C ASP A 344 -66.15 -19.04 -21.41
N ASN A 345 -66.60 -18.30 -20.39
CA ASN A 345 -67.84 -18.59 -19.67
C ASN A 345 -69.06 -17.93 -20.35
N PRO A 346 -69.94 -18.70 -21.03
CA PRO A 346 -71.06 -18.13 -21.80
C PRO A 346 -72.07 -17.39 -20.93
N ASP A 347 -72.17 -17.72 -19.64
CA ASP A 347 -73.09 -17.05 -18.72
C ASP A 347 -72.60 -15.65 -18.34
N GLU A 348 -71.28 -15.45 -18.26
CA GLU A 348 -70.68 -14.14 -17.96
C GLU A 348 -70.71 -13.21 -19.18
N VAL A 349 -70.48 -13.74 -20.38
CA VAL A 349 -70.48 -12.96 -21.63
C VAL A 349 -71.88 -12.46 -22.00
N ASN A 350 -72.92 -13.26 -21.76
CA ASN A 350 -74.29 -12.91 -22.11
C ASN A 350 -75.01 -12.05 -21.06
N ALA A 351 -74.36 -11.73 -19.94
CA ALA A 351 -74.94 -10.86 -18.93
C ALA A 351 -75.13 -9.43 -19.47
N PRO A 352 -76.28 -8.77 -19.21
CA PRO A 352 -76.53 -7.41 -19.67
C PRO A 352 -75.49 -6.45 -19.07
N GLY A 353 -74.68 -5.81 -19.93
CA GLY A 353 -73.60 -4.91 -19.52
C GLY A 353 -72.20 -5.54 -19.47
N ALA A 354 -72.06 -6.84 -19.71
CA ALA A 354 -70.76 -7.54 -19.73
C ALA A 354 -69.74 -6.88 -20.67
N GLY A 355 -70.17 -6.45 -21.86
CA GLY A 355 -69.30 -5.77 -22.82
C GLY A 355 -68.68 -4.47 -22.29
N GLY A 356 -69.39 -3.73 -21.42
CA GLY A 356 -68.85 -2.52 -20.78
C GLY A 356 -67.77 -2.86 -19.75
N ILE A 357 -68.01 -3.89 -18.94
CA ILE A 357 -67.06 -4.37 -17.92
C ILE A 357 -65.79 -4.90 -18.59
N ILE A 358 -65.92 -5.66 -19.68
CA ILE A 358 -64.79 -6.18 -20.47
C ILE A 358 -63.98 -5.02 -21.07
N LEU A 359 -64.66 -4.03 -21.67
CA LEU A 359 -64.00 -2.88 -22.28
C LEU A 359 -63.25 -2.03 -21.24
N ASP A 360 -63.83 -1.82 -20.06
CA ASP A 360 -63.17 -1.07 -18.98
C ASP A 360 -61.98 -1.84 -18.39
N ALA A 361 -62.06 -3.17 -18.29
CA ALA A 361 -60.93 -4.00 -17.89
C ALA A 361 -59.79 -3.96 -18.91
N ILE A 362 -60.10 -4.03 -20.22
CA ILE A 362 -59.10 -3.88 -21.29
C ILE A 362 -58.47 -2.48 -21.25
N ARG A 363 -59.28 -1.42 -21.07
CA ARG A 363 -58.77 -0.05 -20.95
C ARG A 363 -57.84 0.11 -19.75
N LYS A 364 -58.16 -0.51 -18.61
CA LYS A 364 -57.29 -0.49 -17.43
C LYS A 364 -55.96 -1.23 -17.65
N ILE A 365 -55.95 -2.31 -18.41
CA ILE A 365 -54.72 -3.03 -18.80
C ILE A 365 -53.88 -2.19 -19.79
N MET A 366 -54.56 -1.45 -20.66
CA MET A 366 -53.94 -0.58 -21.67
C MET A 366 -53.54 0.81 -21.15
N ASP A 367 -54.00 1.22 -19.97
CA ASP A 367 -53.68 2.53 -19.40
C ASP A 367 -52.15 2.66 -19.17
N GLY A 368 -51.59 3.78 -19.63
CA GLY A 368 -50.14 4.01 -19.67
C GLY A 368 -49.39 3.48 -20.91
N HIS A 369 -50.05 2.77 -21.84
CA HIS A 369 -49.42 2.37 -23.11
C HIS A 369 -49.69 3.34 -24.24
N LEU A 370 -48.62 3.72 -24.95
CA LEU A 370 -48.74 4.39 -26.24
C LEU A 370 -49.41 3.43 -27.24
N PRO A 371 -50.41 3.87 -28.02
CA PRO A 371 -50.99 3.07 -29.10
C PRO A 371 -49.93 2.73 -30.16
N PRO A 372 -50.09 1.66 -30.96
CA PRO A 372 -49.09 1.22 -31.95
C PRO A 372 -48.59 2.33 -32.87
N GLU A 373 -49.48 3.26 -33.24
CA GLU A 373 -49.18 4.44 -34.06
C GLU A 373 -48.24 5.45 -33.37
N GLN A 374 -48.25 5.48 -32.04
CA GLN A 374 -47.37 6.32 -31.20
C GLN A 374 -46.14 5.55 -30.67
N ARG A 375 -46.07 4.22 -30.89
CA ARG A 375 -44.89 3.38 -30.59
C ARG A 375 -43.83 3.44 -31.69
N THR A 376 -43.82 4.47 -32.54
CA THR A 376 -42.69 4.73 -33.44
C THR A 376 -41.49 5.07 -32.58
N VAL A 377 -40.74 4.04 -32.18
CA VAL A 377 -39.46 4.20 -31.53
C VAL A 377 -38.51 4.71 -32.61
N GLY A 378 -38.49 6.02 -32.76
CA GLY A 378 -37.63 6.73 -33.71
C GLY A 378 -36.19 6.66 -33.24
N TYR A 379 -35.57 5.49 -33.35
CA TYR A 379 -34.12 5.47 -33.49
C TYR A 379 -33.86 5.80 -34.95
N ASP A 380 -33.41 7.03 -35.21
CA ASP A 380 -32.78 7.35 -36.48
C ASP A 380 -31.50 6.52 -36.56
N VAL A 381 -31.63 5.29 -37.06
CA VAL A 381 -30.56 4.29 -37.21
C VAL A 381 -29.38 4.92 -37.95
N THR A 382 -29.66 5.80 -38.91
CA THR A 382 -28.65 6.57 -39.64
C THR A 382 -27.88 7.53 -38.73
N SER A 383 -28.55 8.26 -37.84
CA SER A 383 -27.86 9.14 -36.86
C SER A 383 -27.03 8.34 -35.85
N THR A 384 -27.53 7.19 -35.37
CA THR A 384 -26.82 6.36 -34.39
C THR A 384 -25.58 5.71 -35.02
N ILE A 385 -25.69 5.22 -36.26
CA ILE A 385 -24.53 4.70 -37.02
C ILE A 385 -23.51 5.82 -37.27
N ALA A 386 -23.95 7.04 -37.59
CA ALA A 386 -23.05 8.17 -37.79
C ALA A 386 -22.33 8.59 -36.50
N ALA A 387 -23.02 8.58 -35.35
CA ALA A 387 -22.43 8.86 -34.04
C ALA A 387 -21.40 7.80 -33.63
N GLN A 388 -21.72 6.51 -33.80
CA GLN A 388 -20.80 5.39 -33.56
C GLN A 388 -19.54 5.52 -34.43
N ALA A 389 -19.71 5.78 -35.73
CA ALA A 389 -18.59 5.96 -36.65
C ALA A 389 -17.71 7.17 -36.26
N ALA A 390 -18.29 8.25 -35.74
CA ALA A 390 -17.55 9.42 -35.27
C ALA A 390 -16.78 9.15 -33.96
N GLU A 391 -17.35 8.38 -33.03
CA GLU A 391 -16.68 7.97 -31.79
C GLU A 391 -15.54 6.99 -32.07
N ASP A 392 -15.75 6.02 -32.96
CA ASP A 392 -14.72 5.07 -33.41
C ASP A 392 -13.59 5.81 -34.16
N ASP A 393 -13.93 6.79 -35.02
CA ASP A 393 -12.92 7.63 -35.68
C ASP A 393 -12.10 8.47 -34.68
N TRP A 394 -12.73 8.96 -33.60
CA TRP A 394 -12.06 9.77 -32.59
C TRP A 394 -11.15 8.95 -31.68
N THR A 395 -11.57 7.74 -31.28
CA THR A 395 -10.79 6.88 -30.37
C THR A 395 -9.56 6.28 -31.04
N TRP A 396 -9.59 5.98 -32.34
CA TRP A 396 -8.50 5.21 -32.98
C TRP A 396 -7.60 6.00 -33.95
N LYS A 397 -7.99 7.20 -34.43
CA LYS A 397 -7.15 7.95 -35.40
C LYS A 397 -6.07 8.84 -34.78
N LYS A 398 -6.16 9.20 -33.49
CA LYS A 398 -5.15 10.06 -32.85
C LYS A 398 -3.92 9.30 -32.36
N GLU A 399 -4.01 7.99 -32.16
CA GLU A 399 -2.83 7.17 -31.94
C GLU A 399 -2.13 6.95 -33.27
N LYS A 400 -0.90 7.46 -33.40
CA LYS A 400 -0.05 7.13 -34.54
C LYS A 400 0.03 5.61 -34.59
N PRO A 401 -0.37 4.93 -35.69
CA PRO A 401 -0.34 3.48 -35.77
C PRO A 401 1.05 3.02 -35.34
N TYR A 402 1.10 2.08 -34.39
CA TYR A 402 2.35 1.63 -33.78
C TYR A 402 3.36 1.28 -34.87
N LYS A 403 4.30 2.20 -35.09
CA LYS A 403 5.44 1.95 -35.97
C LYS A 403 6.38 1.09 -35.15
N LYS A 404 6.30 -0.23 -35.35
CA LYS A 404 7.27 -1.19 -34.82
C LYS A 404 8.65 -0.55 -34.97
N PRO A 405 9.37 -0.29 -33.87
CA PRO A 405 10.63 0.43 -33.95
C PRO A 405 11.50 -0.31 -34.94
N ARG A 406 11.93 0.40 -36.00
CA ARG A 406 12.87 -0.17 -36.98
C ARG A 406 14.02 -0.70 -36.15
N LYS A 407 14.23 -2.02 -36.17
CA LYS A 407 15.42 -2.62 -35.58
C LYS A 407 16.58 -1.85 -36.18
N LYS A 408 17.28 -1.04 -35.37
CA LYS A 408 18.56 -0.48 -35.80
C LYS A 408 19.37 -1.69 -36.24
N THR A 409 19.75 -1.73 -37.51
CA THR A 409 20.74 -2.67 -38.01
C THR A 409 21.89 -2.54 -37.04
N LYS A 410 22.18 -3.61 -36.28
CA LYS A 410 23.32 -3.61 -35.38
C LYS A 410 24.52 -3.26 -36.26
N GLU A 411 25.16 -2.14 -35.99
CA GLU A 411 26.48 -1.90 -36.55
C GLU A 411 27.30 -3.14 -36.25
N PRO A 412 27.99 -3.71 -37.25
CA PRO A 412 28.84 -4.87 -37.02
C PRO A 412 29.79 -4.51 -35.89
N VAL A 413 29.67 -5.23 -34.79
CA VAL A 413 30.55 -5.08 -33.64
C VAL A 413 31.97 -5.22 -34.16
N ALA A 414 32.80 -4.18 -33.97
CA ALA A 414 34.16 -4.16 -34.47
C ALA A 414 34.87 -5.48 -34.14
N GLU A 415 35.48 -6.10 -35.16
CA GLU A 415 36.10 -7.44 -35.11
C GLU A 415 37.27 -7.56 -34.11
N ASN A 416 37.64 -6.47 -33.45
CA ASN A 416 38.75 -6.38 -32.50
C ASN A 416 38.33 -6.40 -31.02
N ILE A 417 37.15 -6.90 -30.69
CA ILE A 417 36.92 -7.36 -29.31
C ILE A 417 37.53 -8.75 -29.21
N SER A 418 38.62 -8.85 -28.43
CA SER A 418 39.25 -10.12 -28.08
C SER A 418 38.18 -11.13 -27.69
N LYS A 419 38.12 -12.26 -28.43
CA LYS A 419 37.23 -13.38 -28.13
C LYS A 419 37.36 -13.71 -26.65
N ILE A 420 36.36 -13.34 -25.86
CA ILE A 420 36.27 -13.76 -24.46
C ILE A 420 36.33 -15.29 -24.51
N ALA A 421 37.39 -15.85 -23.92
CA ALA A 421 37.60 -17.29 -23.90
C ALA A 421 36.34 -17.94 -23.31
N GLN A 422 35.80 -18.94 -24.03
CA GLN A 422 34.60 -19.68 -23.66
C GLN A 422 34.71 -20.42 -22.29
N SER A 423 35.85 -20.31 -21.60
CA SER A 423 36.13 -20.95 -20.30
C SER A 423 35.59 -20.21 -19.07
N SER A 424 34.82 -19.12 -19.23
CA SER A 424 34.20 -18.40 -18.09
C SER A 424 32.67 -18.32 -18.14
N ARG A 425 32.03 -19.19 -18.95
CA ARG A 425 30.62 -19.54 -18.72
C ARG A 425 30.56 -20.55 -17.57
N SER A 426 30.63 -20.04 -16.34
CA SER A 426 30.07 -20.75 -15.19
C SER A 426 28.55 -20.83 -15.40
N LEU A 427 28.11 -21.91 -16.03
CA LEU A 427 26.76 -22.43 -15.87
C LEU A 427 26.62 -22.87 -14.40
N LEU A 428 26.47 -21.89 -13.50
CA LEU A 428 25.75 -22.10 -12.26
C LEU A 428 24.27 -22.14 -12.63
N ALA A 429 23.87 -23.26 -13.21
CA ALA A 429 22.51 -23.77 -13.11
C ALA A 429 22.56 -24.82 -11.99
N ASP A 430 22.73 -24.36 -10.75
CA ASP A 430 22.35 -25.15 -9.59
C ASP A 430 20.88 -24.82 -9.32
N ASP A 431 20.01 -25.49 -10.06
CA ASP A 431 18.64 -25.81 -9.65
C ASP A 431 18.27 -27.14 -10.32
N ASP A 432 19.01 -28.19 -9.96
CA ASP A 432 18.51 -29.58 -9.98
C ASP A 432 17.47 -29.73 -8.84
N THR A 433 16.46 -28.86 -8.81
CA THR A 433 15.20 -29.18 -8.14
C THR A 433 14.44 -30.11 -9.05
N ASP A 434 14.83 -31.38 -9.04
CA ASP A 434 13.95 -32.47 -9.40
C ASP A 434 12.73 -32.40 -8.45
N PRO A 435 11.53 -32.01 -8.95
CA PRO A 435 10.36 -31.85 -8.09
C PRO A 435 9.90 -33.17 -7.44
N ASP A 436 10.46 -34.31 -7.85
CA ASP A 436 10.15 -35.62 -7.27
C ASP A 436 11.22 -36.16 -6.30
N ALA A 437 12.39 -35.52 -6.17
CA ALA A 437 13.46 -35.97 -5.27
C ALA A 437 13.20 -35.71 -3.76
N HIS A 438 12.06 -35.11 -3.40
CA HIS A 438 11.67 -34.84 -2.00
C HIS A 438 10.41 -35.57 -1.54
N ARG A 439 9.90 -36.54 -2.30
CA ARG A 439 8.88 -37.47 -1.79
C ARG A 439 9.54 -38.55 -0.93
N GLY A 440 9.83 -38.21 0.33
CA GLY A 440 10.06 -39.24 1.35
C GLY A 440 8.86 -40.21 1.39
N PRO A 441 9.06 -41.48 1.76
CA PRO A 441 7.97 -42.45 1.81
C PRO A 441 6.86 -41.92 2.72
N VAL A 442 5.69 -41.65 2.14
CA VAL A 442 4.48 -41.34 2.91
C VAL A 442 4.10 -42.60 3.67
N CYS A 443 3.72 -42.46 4.95
CA CYS A 443 3.29 -43.58 5.77
C CYS A 443 2.18 -44.37 5.05
N GLN A 444 2.37 -45.69 4.89
CA GLN A 444 1.44 -46.55 4.15
C GLN A 444 0.19 -46.95 4.95
N GLN A 445 0.05 -46.50 6.20
CA GLN A 445 -1.13 -46.82 7.01
C GLN A 445 -2.37 -46.02 6.53
N PRO A 446 -3.53 -46.67 6.38
CA PRO A 446 -4.77 -46.00 5.99
C PRO A 446 -5.12 -44.89 6.99
N GLY A 447 -5.00 -43.63 6.58
CA GLY A 447 -5.33 -42.45 7.40
C GLY A 447 -4.13 -41.60 7.86
N CYS A 448 -2.89 -42.03 7.66
CA CYS A 448 -1.68 -41.32 8.11
C CYS A 448 -1.00 -40.61 6.90
N ASN A 449 -1.41 -39.37 6.57
CA ASN A 449 -0.88 -38.58 5.44
C ASN A 449 0.41 -37.78 5.76
N LEU A 450 1.16 -38.17 6.79
CA LEU A 450 2.34 -37.44 7.26
C LEU A 450 3.63 -38.16 6.87
N ILE A 451 4.68 -37.37 6.58
CA ILE A 451 6.04 -37.88 6.33
C ILE A 451 6.76 -37.94 7.69
N HIS A 452 6.94 -39.13 8.26
CA HIS A 452 7.67 -39.33 9.51
C HIS A 452 8.56 -40.58 9.43
N THR A 453 9.65 -40.60 10.22
CA THR A 453 10.68 -41.65 10.20
C THR A 453 10.54 -42.66 11.35
N GLY A 454 9.31 -43.05 11.73
CA GLY A 454 9.03 -43.96 12.85
C GLY A 454 7.65 -44.62 12.75
N GLU A 455 7.31 -45.53 13.67
CA GLU A 455 5.97 -46.17 13.74
C GLU A 455 4.87 -45.11 13.96
N CYS A 456 3.80 -45.12 13.15
CA CYS A 456 2.67 -44.19 13.30
C CYS A 456 1.91 -44.61 14.60
N PRO A 457 1.72 -43.71 15.59
CA PRO A 457 1.16 -44.04 16.91
C PRO A 457 -0.32 -44.41 16.89
#